data_AF-Q556W8-F1
#
_entry.id   AF-Q556W8-F1
#
_cell.length_a   1.000
_cell.length_b   1.000
_cell.length_c   1.000
_cell.angle_alpha   90.00
_cell.angle_beta   90.00
_cell.angle_gamma   90.00
#
_symmetry.space_group_name_H-M   'P 1'
#
loop_
_entity.id
_entity.type
_entity.pdbx_description
1 polymer ?
#
loop_
_entity_poly.entity_id
_entity_poly.type
_entity_poly.pdbx_seq_one_letter_code
_entity_poly.pdbx_strand_id
1 'polypeptide(L)'
;MHMNNLIPVSNSFDSNGQTYYTIGNYVDIYEITSIAFGPNTIDIKTFSIPSNIKNVILLDGFNQEIPQNYFPNTVTTIIIHNISKPLSIGSLSNIKNVYLKDGFNHPLESGIIPTSIQKLYLSPNFNQKLFSSSSIPNSIVLEIFYSDPFDYTIFTNLNINNIKLLKQ
;
A
#
# COMPACT_ATOMS: atom_id res chain seq x y z
N MET A 1 6.73 -7.76 26.29
CA MET A 1 5.79 -6.98 27.11
C MET A 1 4.57 -6.69 26.23
N HIS A 2 3.47 -7.43 26.45
CA HIS A 2 2.09 -7.31 25.92
C HIS A 2 1.87 -6.83 24.45
N MET A 3 1.61 -7.75 23.51
CA MET A 3 1.12 -7.46 22.14
C MET A 3 -0.10 -8.33 21.80
N ASN A 4 -1.30 -7.99 22.31
CA ASN A 4 -2.45 -8.91 22.36
C ASN A 4 -3.72 -8.49 21.57
N ASN A 5 -3.64 -7.75 20.45
CA ASN A 5 -4.85 -7.20 19.79
C ASN A 5 -4.99 -7.43 18.26
N LEU A 6 -5.16 -8.66 17.78
CA LEU A 6 -5.52 -8.95 16.37
C LEU A 6 -6.91 -9.61 16.27
N ILE A 7 -7.95 -8.96 15.72
CA ILE A 7 -9.24 -9.61 15.39
C ILE A 7 -9.15 -10.09 13.94
N PRO A 8 -9.60 -11.31 13.61
CA PRO A 8 -9.88 -11.65 12.21
C PRO A 8 -10.90 -10.63 11.67
N VAL A 9 -10.64 -10.03 10.52
CA VAL A 9 -11.74 -9.35 9.83
C VAL A 9 -12.66 -10.46 9.38
N SER A 10 -13.73 -10.71 10.12
CA SER A 10 -14.72 -11.71 9.74
C SER A 10 -15.19 -11.37 8.32
N ASN A 11 -14.67 -12.13 7.35
CA ASN A 11 -14.94 -12.12 5.90
C ASN A 11 -14.17 -11.16 4.97
N SER A 12 -12.99 -10.61 5.31
CA SER A 12 -12.19 -9.90 4.28
C SER A 12 -11.27 -10.88 3.52
N PHE A 13 -11.72 -11.32 2.35
CA PHE A 13 -10.85 -11.90 1.33
C PHE A 13 -10.29 -10.76 0.48
N ASP A 14 -8.98 -10.75 0.18
CA ASP A 14 -8.56 -10.01 -1.01
C ASP A 14 -9.12 -10.69 -2.27
N SER A 15 -8.95 -10.07 -3.45
CA SER A 15 -9.39 -10.66 -4.72
C SER A 15 -8.76 -12.03 -5.05
N ASN A 16 -7.81 -12.49 -4.22
CA ASN A 16 -7.11 -13.78 -4.35
C ASN A 16 -7.52 -14.79 -3.25
N GLY A 17 -8.48 -14.47 -2.38
CA GLY A 17 -8.91 -15.37 -1.30
C GLY A 17 -8.00 -15.39 -0.07
N GLN A 18 -7.08 -14.44 0.11
CA GLN A 18 -6.26 -14.35 1.33
C GLN A 18 -7.04 -13.73 2.50
N THR A 19 -6.95 -14.36 3.67
CA THR A 19 -7.48 -13.86 4.95
C THR A 19 -6.53 -12.85 5.59
N TYR A 20 -7.05 -11.73 6.09
CA TYR A 20 -6.31 -10.70 6.83
C TYR A 20 -6.95 -10.46 8.20
N TYR A 21 -6.16 -9.99 9.16
CA TYR A 21 -6.61 -9.69 10.52
C TYR A 21 -6.49 -8.18 10.75
N THR A 22 -7.58 -7.57 11.20
CA THR A 22 -7.59 -6.18 11.69
C THR A 22 -7.00 -6.13 13.09
N ILE A 23 -6.14 -5.16 13.35
CA ILE A 23 -5.72 -4.89 14.73
C ILE A 23 -6.92 -4.33 15.50
N GLY A 24 -7.38 -5.06 16.54
CA GLY A 24 -8.59 -4.71 17.30
C GLY A 24 -9.07 -5.64 18.44
N ASN A 25 -8.45 -6.81 18.73
CA ASN A 25 -8.65 -7.78 19.86
C ASN A 25 -8.25 -9.26 19.47
N TYR A 26 -7.19 -9.78 20.11
CA TYR A 26 -6.66 -11.18 20.22
C TYR A 26 -6.79 -12.25 19.11
N VAL A 27 -5.66 -12.66 18.49
CA VAL A 27 -5.39 -14.01 17.93
C VAL A 27 -3.87 -14.30 17.95
N ASP A 28 -3.47 -15.49 18.45
CA ASP A 28 -2.13 -16.08 18.39
C ASP A 28 -1.84 -16.71 17.01
N ILE A 29 -0.79 -16.28 16.31
CA ILE A 29 -0.68 -16.49 14.86
C ILE A 29 0.77 -16.63 14.34
N TYR A 30 1.32 -17.82 14.45
CA TYR A 30 2.57 -18.18 13.75
C TYR A 30 2.39 -18.26 12.22
N GLU A 31 1.15 -18.22 11.72
CA GLU A 31 0.82 -18.40 10.29
C GLU A 31 0.40 -17.12 9.57
N ILE A 32 0.11 -16.03 10.29
CA ILE A 32 -0.31 -14.79 9.64
C ILE A 32 0.87 -14.14 8.95
N THR A 33 0.71 -13.91 7.65
CA THR A 33 1.66 -13.13 6.84
C THR A 33 1.10 -11.74 6.52
N SER A 34 0.00 -11.34 7.15
CA SER A 34 -0.93 -10.35 6.63
C SER A 34 -1.63 -9.58 7.75
N ILE A 35 -1.43 -8.26 7.84
CA ILE A 35 -2.11 -7.39 8.83
C ILE A 35 -2.90 -6.27 8.14
N ALA A 36 -3.96 -5.80 8.80
CA ALA A 36 -4.76 -4.68 8.35
C ALA A 36 -4.89 -3.58 9.41
N PHE A 37 -4.72 -2.33 8.99
CA PHE A 37 -4.95 -1.12 9.78
C PHE A 37 -6.19 -0.41 9.26
N GLY A 38 -7.09 0.00 10.16
CA GLY A 38 -8.36 0.61 9.80
C GLY A 38 -8.59 1.97 10.47
N PRO A 39 -9.80 2.54 10.36
CA PRO A 39 -10.11 3.87 10.88
C PRO A 39 -9.99 3.96 12.41
N ASN A 40 -10.13 2.83 13.08
CA ASN A 40 -10.07 2.72 14.55
C ASN A 40 -8.70 2.29 15.08
N THR A 41 -7.65 2.27 14.25
CA THR A 41 -6.28 2.10 14.75
C THR A 41 -5.99 3.21 15.77
N ILE A 42 -5.53 2.84 16.98
CA ILE A 42 -5.30 3.79 18.08
C ILE A 42 -4.04 4.61 17.80
N ASP A 43 -2.89 3.94 17.70
CA ASP A 43 -1.62 4.56 17.29
C ASP A 43 -0.76 3.52 16.57
N ILE A 44 -0.58 3.70 15.25
CA ILE A 44 0.25 2.84 14.42
C ILE A 44 1.70 2.82 14.92
N LYS A 45 2.20 3.92 15.47
CA LYS A 45 3.59 4.06 15.93
C LYS A 45 3.90 3.15 17.12
N THR A 46 2.88 2.82 17.91
CA THR A 46 3.00 1.91 19.06
C THR A 46 2.94 0.44 18.66
N PHE A 47 2.45 0.13 17.46
CA PHE A 47 2.34 -1.23 16.96
C PHE A 47 3.67 -1.67 16.34
N SER A 48 4.28 -2.71 16.90
CA SER A 48 5.45 -3.35 16.30
C SER A 48 4.99 -4.46 15.36
N ILE A 49 5.34 -4.36 14.09
CA ILE A 49 4.98 -5.35 13.07
C ILE A 49 5.81 -6.63 13.28
N PRO A 50 5.18 -7.80 13.49
CA PRO A 50 5.90 -9.07 13.62
C PRO A 50 6.72 -9.42 12.37
N SER A 51 7.86 -10.10 12.56
CA SER A 51 8.80 -10.42 11.47
C SER A 51 8.28 -11.46 10.48
N ASN A 52 7.15 -12.11 10.75
CA ASN A 52 6.48 -13.02 9.81
C ASN A 52 5.51 -12.29 8.86
N ILE A 53 5.20 -11.01 9.09
CA ILE A 53 4.31 -10.23 8.23
C ILE A 53 4.99 -9.90 6.90
N LYS A 54 4.30 -10.20 5.81
CA LYS A 54 4.67 -9.95 4.42
C LYS A 54 3.77 -8.94 3.72
N ASN A 55 2.51 -8.86 4.14
CA ASN A 55 1.48 -8.04 3.52
C ASN A 55 0.86 -7.10 4.56
N VAL A 56 0.64 -5.85 4.17
CA VAL A 56 -0.08 -4.86 4.96
C VAL A 56 -1.26 -4.34 4.17
N ILE A 57 -2.40 -4.16 4.81
CA ILE A 57 -3.57 -3.48 4.24
C ILE A 57 -3.86 -2.22 5.05
N LEU A 58 -4.00 -1.09 4.38
CA LEU A 58 -4.58 0.13 4.92
C LEU A 58 -6.01 0.21 4.42
N LEU A 59 -6.97 -0.04 5.32
CA LEU A 59 -8.40 -0.07 5.02
C LEU A 59 -8.96 1.34 4.87
N ASP A 60 -10.17 1.42 4.33
CA ASP A 60 -10.93 2.66 4.20
C ASP A 60 -11.03 3.41 5.54
N GLY A 61 -10.74 4.71 5.50
CA GLY A 61 -10.79 5.57 6.66
C GLY A 61 -9.57 5.48 7.60
N PHE A 62 -8.55 4.67 7.29
CA PHE A 62 -7.27 4.74 8.01
C PHE A 62 -6.75 6.18 8.00
N ASN A 63 -6.55 6.77 9.19
CA ASN A 63 -6.43 8.21 9.39
C ASN A 63 -5.11 8.63 10.06
N GLN A 64 -4.10 7.75 10.04
CA GLN A 64 -2.80 8.01 10.64
C GLN A 64 -1.72 8.19 9.59
N GLU A 65 -0.70 8.97 9.94
CA GLU A 65 0.49 9.09 9.11
C GLU A 65 1.42 7.91 9.39
N ILE A 66 1.92 7.28 8.33
CA ILE A 66 2.91 6.20 8.43
C ILE A 66 4.30 6.84 8.57
N PRO A 67 5.04 6.57 9.64
CA PRO A 67 6.40 7.09 9.80
C PRO A 67 7.34 6.61 8.69
N GLN A 68 8.37 7.39 8.42
CA GLN A 68 9.45 6.96 7.54
C GLN A 68 10.07 5.64 8.05
N ASN A 69 10.29 4.69 7.13
CA ASN A 69 10.88 3.38 7.42
C ASN A 69 10.11 2.54 8.47
N TYR A 70 8.80 2.76 8.61
CA TYR A 70 7.98 2.06 9.59
C TYR A 70 7.84 0.56 9.30
N PHE A 71 7.68 0.17 8.03
CA PHE A 71 7.53 -1.23 7.66
C PHE A 71 8.87 -1.98 7.68
N PRO A 72 8.97 -3.12 8.38
CA PRO A 72 10.18 -3.95 8.34
C PRO A 72 10.37 -4.55 6.94
N ASN A 73 11.60 -4.92 6.60
CA ASN A 73 11.98 -5.49 5.29
C ASN A 73 11.24 -6.79 4.92
N THR A 74 10.55 -7.41 5.89
CA THR A 74 9.72 -8.58 5.68
C THR A 74 8.41 -8.24 4.97
N VAL A 75 7.89 -7.01 5.16
CA VAL A 75 6.72 -6.49 4.43
C VAL A 75 7.14 -6.16 3.01
N THR A 76 6.58 -6.92 2.06
CA THR A 76 6.89 -6.79 0.63
C THR A 76 5.73 -6.22 -0.17
N THR A 77 4.51 -6.36 0.34
CA THR A 77 3.28 -5.93 -0.32
C THR A 77 2.48 -5.02 0.59
N ILE A 78 1.97 -3.93 0.03
CA ILE A 78 0.98 -3.08 0.68
C ILE A 78 -0.24 -2.87 -0.23
N ILE A 79 -1.42 -2.96 0.35
CA ILE A 79 -2.69 -2.60 -0.28
C ILE A 79 -3.23 -1.38 0.46
N ILE A 80 -3.59 -0.34 -0.27
CA ILE A 80 -4.01 0.94 0.27
C ILE A 80 -5.35 1.31 -0.35
N HIS A 81 -6.39 1.41 0.48
CA HIS A 81 -7.73 1.83 0.07
C HIS A 81 -7.91 3.35 0.28
N ASN A 82 -9.14 3.80 0.55
CA ASN A 82 -9.48 5.21 0.78
C ASN A 82 -9.00 5.71 2.15
N ILE A 83 -7.69 5.88 2.32
CA ILE A 83 -7.09 6.44 3.53
C ILE A 83 -7.37 7.93 3.66
N SER A 84 -7.50 8.44 4.88
CA SER A 84 -7.86 9.85 5.12
C SER A 84 -6.68 10.82 5.07
N LYS A 85 -5.44 10.32 5.19
CA LYS A 85 -4.21 11.12 5.14
C LYS A 85 -3.34 10.72 3.95
N PRO A 86 -2.64 11.67 3.31
CA PRO A 86 -1.70 11.34 2.25
C PRO A 86 -0.52 10.53 2.78
N LEU A 87 0.13 9.79 1.88
CA LEU A 87 1.40 9.13 2.17
C LEU A 87 2.52 10.16 2.28
N SER A 88 3.46 9.96 3.19
CA SER A 88 4.66 10.79 3.34
C SER A 88 5.88 10.14 2.68
N ILE A 89 6.90 10.94 2.38
CA ILE A 89 8.16 10.46 1.80
C ILE A 89 8.79 9.40 2.72
N GLY A 90 9.12 8.24 2.15
CA GLY A 90 9.71 7.12 2.88
C GLY A 90 8.73 6.34 3.78
N SER A 91 7.43 6.61 3.72
CA SER A 91 6.41 5.75 4.34
C SER A 91 6.39 4.33 3.75
N LEU A 92 6.83 4.17 2.49
CA LEU A 92 6.86 2.92 1.75
C LEU A 92 8.27 2.38 1.45
N SER A 93 9.33 2.87 2.13
CA SER A 93 10.75 2.71 1.73
C SER A 93 11.21 1.32 1.25
N ASN A 94 10.65 0.22 1.75
CA ASN A 94 11.08 -1.16 1.43
C ASN A 94 10.04 -1.98 0.66
N ILE A 95 8.91 -1.36 0.30
CA ILE A 95 7.79 -2.07 -0.32
C ILE A 95 8.10 -2.37 -1.78
N LYS A 96 7.74 -3.58 -2.24
CA LYS A 96 7.94 -4.04 -3.62
C LYS A 96 6.65 -4.02 -4.42
N ASN A 97 5.52 -4.34 -3.81
CA ASN A 97 4.23 -4.34 -4.49
C ASN A 97 3.29 -3.36 -3.79
N VAL A 98 2.88 -2.31 -4.49
CA VAL A 98 1.95 -1.30 -3.98
C VAL A 98 0.66 -1.38 -4.78
N TYR A 99 -0.46 -1.56 -4.08
CA TYR A 99 -1.78 -1.55 -4.69
C TYR A 99 -2.61 -0.40 -4.15
N LEU A 100 -2.77 0.65 -4.96
CA LEU A 100 -3.63 1.79 -4.64
C LEU A 100 -5.04 1.49 -5.16
N LYS A 101 -5.90 0.99 -4.27
CA LYS A 101 -7.25 0.49 -4.55
C LYS A 101 -8.29 1.60 -4.43
N ASP A 102 -9.55 1.22 -4.66
CA ASP A 102 -10.66 2.15 -4.85
C ASP A 102 -10.77 3.18 -3.72
N GLY A 103 -10.82 4.45 -4.12
CA GLY A 103 -10.90 5.60 -3.25
C GLY A 103 -9.56 6.22 -2.86
N PHE A 104 -8.42 5.55 -3.07
CA PHE A 104 -7.13 6.24 -2.95
C PHE A 104 -7.00 7.30 -4.06
N ASN A 105 -6.99 8.57 -3.65
CA ASN A 105 -6.88 9.70 -4.58
C ASN A 105 -6.02 10.84 -4.01
N HIS A 106 -5.03 10.51 -3.16
CA HIS A 106 -4.05 11.47 -2.66
C HIS A 106 -2.91 11.65 -3.67
N PRO A 107 -2.31 12.85 -3.78
CA PRO A 107 -1.14 13.07 -4.63
C PRO A 107 0.01 12.11 -4.27
N LEU A 108 0.72 11.64 -5.30
CA LEU A 108 1.96 10.87 -5.15
C LEU A 108 3.14 11.76 -5.53
N GLU A 109 3.67 12.48 -4.55
CA GLU A 109 4.88 13.31 -4.70
C GLU A 109 6.15 12.46 -4.87
N SER A 110 7.21 13.12 -5.36
CA SER A 110 8.50 12.50 -5.60
C SER A 110 9.08 11.87 -4.33
N GLY A 111 9.45 10.59 -4.40
CA GLY A 111 10.03 9.85 -3.28
C GLY A 111 9.02 9.13 -2.36
N ILE A 112 7.72 9.23 -2.62
CA ILE A 112 6.71 8.39 -1.94
C ILE A 112 6.82 6.94 -2.42
N ILE A 113 6.86 6.73 -3.73
CA ILE A 113 7.05 5.40 -4.30
C ILE A 113 8.53 5.01 -4.16
N PRO A 114 8.85 3.89 -3.50
CA PRO A 114 10.23 3.51 -3.18
C PRO A 114 10.99 3.05 -4.42
N THR A 115 12.32 3.21 -4.44
CA THR A 115 13.19 2.71 -5.51
C THR A 115 13.18 1.19 -5.68
N SER A 116 12.69 0.47 -4.66
CA SER A 116 12.49 -0.99 -4.66
C SER A 116 11.20 -1.47 -5.35
N ILE A 117 10.35 -0.56 -5.83
CA ILE A 117 9.03 -0.91 -6.38
C ILE A 117 9.12 -1.84 -7.59
N GLN A 118 8.40 -2.96 -7.55
CA GLN A 118 8.29 -3.93 -8.63
C GLN A 118 6.92 -3.88 -9.31
N LYS A 119 5.86 -3.63 -8.54
CA LYS A 119 4.49 -3.56 -9.06
C LYS A 119 3.76 -2.38 -8.43
N LEU A 120 3.09 -1.58 -9.26
CA LEU A 120 2.25 -0.47 -8.82
C LEU A 120 0.89 -0.58 -9.49
N TYR A 121 -0.12 -1.00 -8.75
CA TYR A 121 -1.50 -0.94 -9.22
C TYR A 121 -2.09 0.43 -8.89
N LEU A 122 -2.71 1.08 -9.88
CA LEU A 122 -3.45 2.34 -9.72
C LEU A 122 -4.92 2.09 -10.03
N SER A 123 -5.82 2.33 -9.08
CA SER A 123 -7.25 2.16 -9.34
C SER A 123 -7.74 3.08 -10.47
N PRO A 124 -8.82 2.71 -11.18
CA PRO A 124 -9.45 3.56 -12.20
C PRO A 124 -9.88 4.93 -11.67
N ASN A 125 -10.13 5.01 -10.35
CA ASN A 125 -10.56 6.21 -9.66
C ASN A 125 -9.41 7.14 -9.27
N PHE A 126 -8.16 6.76 -9.55
CA PHE A 126 -6.99 7.60 -9.28
C PHE A 126 -6.94 8.76 -10.28
N ASN A 127 -7.18 9.98 -9.78
CA ASN A 127 -7.33 11.20 -10.57
C ASN A 127 -6.32 12.29 -10.14
N GLN A 128 -5.13 11.89 -9.72
CA GLN A 128 -4.02 12.80 -9.38
C GLN A 128 -2.92 12.72 -10.44
N LYS A 129 -2.26 13.84 -10.70
CA LYS A 129 -1.09 13.86 -11.58
C LYS A 129 0.09 13.14 -10.90
N LEU A 130 0.76 12.26 -11.64
CA LEU A 130 2.04 11.70 -11.19
C LEU A 130 3.13 12.74 -11.50
N PHE A 131 3.67 13.38 -10.46
CA PHE A 131 4.58 14.50 -10.62
C PHE A 131 5.96 14.01 -11.06
N SER A 132 6.19 13.93 -12.37
CA SER A 132 7.49 13.75 -13.03
C SER A 132 8.15 12.38 -12.92
N SER A 133 9.09 12.12 -13.82
CA SER A 133 9.95 10.93 -13.88
C SER A 133 10.78 10.66 -12.61
N SER A 134 10.79 11.59 -11.63
CA SER A 134 11.38 11.34 -10.32
C SER A 134 10.43 10.68 -9.31
N SER A 135 9.11 10.71 -9.56
CA SER A 135 8.12 10.09 -8.67
C SER A 135 8.02 8.59 -8.84
N ILE A 136 8.50 8.06 -9.97
CA ILE A 136 8.55 6.63 -10.24
C ILE A 136 10.00 6.26 -10.58
N PRO A 137 10.63 5.35 -9.81
CA PRO A 137 12.01 4.94 -10.06
C PRO A 137 12.17 4.30 -11.44
N ASN A 138 13.21 4.71 -12.18
CA ASN A 138 13.52 4.20 -13.53
C ASN A 138 14.00 2.73 -13.56
N SER A 139 14.13 2.04 -12.42
CA SER A 139 14.99 0.85 -12.30
C SER A 139 14.28 -0.51 -12.31
N ILE A 140 12.96 -0.59 -12.51
CA ILE A 140 12.24 -1.87 -12.43
C ILE A 140 11.10 -1.92 -13.47
N VAL A 141 10.78 -3.12 -13.98
CA VAL A 141 9.60 -3.36 -14.82
C VAL A 141 8.35 -2.99 -14.01
N LEU A 142 7.85 -1.78 -14.21
CA LEU A 142 6.68 -1.30 -13.52
C LEU A 142 5.43 -1.79 -14.24
N GLU A 143 4.75 -2.75 -13.65
CA GLU A 143 3.42 -3.16 -14.12
C GLU A 143 2.38 -2.20 -13.54
N ILE A 144 1.84 -1.31 -14.38
CA ILE A 144 0.73 -0.42 -14.00
C ILE A 144 -0.57 -1.03 -14.48
N PHE A 145 -1.37 -1.47 -13.51
CA PHE A 145 -2.70 -1.98 -13.75
C PHE A 145 -3.72 -0.85 -13.65
N TYR A 146 -4.63 -0.73 -14.63
CA TYR A 146 -5.68 0.28 -14.68
C TYR A 146 -6.98 -0.29 -15.28
N SER A 147 -8.11 0.43 -15.12
CA SER A 147 -9.36 0.17 -15.86
C SER A 147 -9.93 1.48 -16.42
N ASP A 148 -10.72 1.40 -17.49
CA ASP A 148 -11.26 2.58 -18.17
C ASP A 148 -12.45 3.23 -17.41
N PRO A 149 -12.63 4.56 -17.51
CA PRO A 149 -11.73 5.51 -18.17
C PRO A 149 -10.51 5.81 -17.29
N PHE A 150 -9.31 5.60 -17.84
CA PHE A 150 -8.05 5.97 -17.18
C PHE A 150 -7.41 7.15 -17.90
N ASP A 151 -7.05 8.20 -17.17
CA ASP A 151 -6.37 9.35 -17.76
C ASP A 151 -4.89 9.03 -18.02
N TYR A 152 -4.58 8.56 -19.22
CA TYR A 152 -3.19 8.29 -19.63
C TYR A 152 -2.30 9.53 -19.60
N THR A 153 -2.86 10.75 -19.55
CA THR A 153 -2.05 11.96 -19.48
C THR A 153 -1.26 12.07 -18.19
N ILE A 154 -1.63 11.30 -17.15
CA ILE A 154 -0.84 11.24 -15.91
C ILE A 154 0.57 10.67 -16.14
N PHE A 155 0.81 9.94 -17.25
CA PHE A 155 2.11 9.34 -17.57
C PHE A 155 2.96 10.17 -18.53
N THR A 156 2.51 11.32 -19.01
CA THR A 156 3.16 12.06 -20.13
C THR A 156 4.60 12.50 -19.82
N ASN A 157 5.00 12.51 -18.55
CA ASN A 157 6.32 12.91 -18.10
C ASN A 157 7.17 11.74 -17.54
N LEU A 158 6.74 10.49 -17.74
CA LEU A 158 7.49 9.31 -17.30
C LEU A 158 8.43 8.83 -18.40
N ASN A 159 9.62 8.37 -18.01
CA ASN A 159 10.50 7.64 -18.93
C ASN A 159 9.98 6.20 -19.06
N ILE A 160 9.26 5.92 -20.13
CA ILE A 160 8.39 4.73 -20.29
C ILE A 160 9.18 3.45 -20.59
N ASN A 161 10.52 3.51 -20.76
CA ASN A 161 11.31 2.37 -21.23
C ASN A 161 11.17 1.09 -20.37
N ASN A 162 10.81 1.23 -19.08
CA ASN A 162 10.62 0.11 -18.16
C ASN A 162 9.18 0.01 -17.61
N ILE A 163 8.20 0.70 -18.21
CA ILE A 163 6.82 0.69 -17.74
C ILE A 163 5.98 -0.21 -18.66
N LYS A 164 5.36 -1.23 -18.08
CA LYS A 164 4.38 -2.09 -18.73
C LYS A 164 2.99 -1.71 -18.25
N LEU A 165 2.20 -1.07 -19.12
CA LEU A 165 0.79 -0.79 -18.83
C LEU A 165 -0.04 -2.06 -19.07
N LEU A 166 -0.83 -2.47 -18.08
CA LEU A 166 -1.67 -3.66 -18.10
C LEU A 166 -3.12 -3.24 -17.83
N LYS A 167 -4.00 -3.43 -18.80
CA LYS A 167 -5.44 -3.21 -18.59
C LYS A 167 -6.03 -4.41 -17.82
N GLN A 168 -6.84 -4.15 -16.79
CA GLN A 168 -7.67 -5.19 -16.15
C GLN A 168 -8.94 -5.48 -16.95
#